data_AF-A0A0F7FNZ9-F1
#
_entry.id   AF-A0A0F7FNZ9-F1
#
_cell.length_a   1.000
_cell.length_b   1.000
_cell.length_c   1.000
_cell.angle_alpha   90.00
_cell.angle_beta   90.00
_cell.angle_gamma   90.00
#
_symmetry.space_group_name_H-M   'P 1'
#
loop_
_entity.id
_entity.type
_entity.pdbx_description
1 polymer ?
#
loop_
_entity_poly.entity_id
_entity_poly.type
_entity_poly.pdbx_seq_one_letter_code
_entity_poly.pdbx_strand_id
1 'polypeptide(L)'
;MLDAVLWAGGFSDDATALSGGRVEDIAGALGIHRVAGRFLVRIAENPTIPVSDGLLDAVRRSHAHHAGAAARVETDAAWVEKGLRDHPAWDGRPVLLLKGNSAAHLLGAAGFPRLTSDLDLLTPDPVRYGRIFEDLGYHRLANSACHEEATFSSPDRSPLDLHGYFPVWRYPRGDYQASNGAGGLVMADWVSTRKLEYGTILAGSVPHPASEAGTLRIPDVTTAAFLLCAHVFKDYVEMPFVQPIAKVRLAELCEIRDLAHHPDFDAGRFAALVRDHEAQDVLAFARHVLSGLDALPAPLAGAGPSGGRDSFPQEAGFGLLVDVGTEVADMLVRRDTLGSAPDGIGTTRVEVGPTPATFSVRADGKEGSVPALWSTPPAHPEEGFAVECGVSEADGEMLFTFHSSRGLGVYLDEIAVCLGNELLHTARDVHEAGFRVFPYASPTASAWHVDASGWRVTLRVPAETVRRHRTADGHIPALICCTRFVEMPASDWDAFYRRCISSVLIPVRLSPATPTPQGSTQG
;
A
#
# COMPACT_ATOMS: atom_id res chain seq x y z
N MET A 1 -3.24 4.61 20.33
CA MET A 1 -3.08 5.16 18.96
C MET A 1 -4.37 5.02 18.16
N LEU A 2 -4.89 3.80 17.97
CA LEU A 2 -6.15 3.55 17.25
C LEU A 2 -7.29 4.46 17.72
N ASP A 3 -7.59 4.45 19.02
CA ASP A 3 -8.68 5.26 19.59
C ASP A 3 -8.52 6.76 19.34
N ALA A 4 -7.28 7.29 19.41
CA ALA A 4 -7.00 8.69 19.10
C ALA A 4 -7.27 9.02 17.63
N VAL A 5 -6.94 8.09 16.73
CA VAL A 5 -7.20 8.21 15.29
C VAL A 5 -8.71 8.11 14.99
N LEU A 6 -9.41 7.13 15.58
CA LEU A 6 -10.86 6.97 15.47
C LEU A 6 -11.60 8.20 16.01
N TRP A 7 -11.18 8.73 17.16
CA TRP A 7 -11.69 9.97 17.71
C TRP A 7 -11.46 11.15 16.75
N ALA A 8 -10.25 11.30 16.19
CA ALA A 8 -9.99 12.36 15.20
C ALA A 8 -10.87 12.25 13.95
N GLY A 9 -11.20 11.03 13.50
CA GLY A 9 -12.07 10.80 12.34
C GLY A 9 -13.58 10.91 12.59
N GLY A 10 -14.00 11.01 13.86
CA GLY A 10 -15.43 11.02 14.20
C GLY A 10 -16.06 9.62 14.24
N PHE A 11 -15.27 8.58 14.55
CA PHE A 11 -15.75 7.19 14.71
C PHE A 11 -15.81 6.74 16.17
N SER A 12 -15.27 7.54 17.10
CA SER A 12 -15.37 7.32 18.54
C SER A 12 -15.59 8.65 19.24
N ASP A 13 -16.38 8.65 20.31
CA ASP A 13 -16.54 9.81 21.20
C ASP A 13 -15.58 9.79 22.38
N ASP A 14 -14.81 8.70 22.55
CA ASP A 14 -13.86 8.55 23.63
C ASP A 14 -12.56 9.31 23.34
N ALA A 15 -12.38 10.44 24.00
CA ALA A 15 -11.17 11.27 23.93
C ALA A 15 -10.08 10.86 24.95
N THR A 16 -10.31 9.86 25.81
CA THR A 16 -9.36 9.49 26.87
C THR A 16 -8.01 9.02 26.29
N ALA A 17 -8.02 8.46 25.08
CA ALA A 17 -6.82 8.04 24.38
C ALA A 17 -5.84 9.17 24.03
N LEU A 18 -6.29 10.44 24.07
CA LEU A 18 -5.46 11.61 23.78
C LEU A 18 -4.47 11.94 24.92
N SER A 19 -4.76 11.51 26.15
CA SER A 19 -3.95 11.82 27.33
C SER A 19 -3.00 10.70 27.76
N GLY A 20 -3.21 9.46 27.30
CA GLY A 20 -2.46 8.28 27.72
C GLY A 20 -1.27 7.89 26.84
N GLY A 21 -1.11 8.47 25.65
CA GLY A 21 -0.06 8.09 24.69
C GLY A 21 1.10 9.08 24.60
N ARG A 22 2.24 8.62 24.06
CA ARG A 22 3.35 9.50 23.66
C ARG A 22 2.90 10.45 22.56
N VAL A 23 3.29 11.72 22.67
CA VAL A 23 2.92 12.79 21.74
C VAL A 23 3.30 12.43 20.30
N GLU A 24 4.51 11.91 20.10
CA GLU A 24 5.07 11.58 18.80
C GLU A 24 4.29 10.45 18.12
N ASP A 25 3.88 9.44 18.89
CA ASP A 25 3.19 8.27 18.38
C ASP A 25 1.75 8.65 17.95
N ILE A 26 1.06 9.45 18.76
CA ILE A 26 -0.28 9.96 18.42
C ILE A 26 -0.20 10.88 17.19
N ALA A 27 0.69 11.88 17.21
CA ALA A 27 0.83 12.82 16.09
C ALA A 27 1.27 12.12 14.79
N GLY A 28 2.16 11.12 14.90
CA GLY A 28 2.59 10.28 13.78
C GLY A 28 1.43 9.48 13.19
N ALA A 29 0.63 8.82 14.04
CA ALA A 29 -0.54 8.08 13.59
C ALA A 29 -1.57 9.00 12.91
N LEU A 30 -1.88 10.17 13.49
CA LEU A 30 -2.77 11.16 12.88
C LEU A 30 -2.25 11.66 11.52
N GLY A 31 -0.93 11.80 11.37
CA GLY A 31 -0.26 12.13 10.11
C GLY A 31 -0.44 11.03 9.06
N ILE A 32 -0.13 9.79 9.40
CA ILE A 32 -0.23 8.63 8.50
C ILE A 32 -1.67 8.41 8.02
N HIS A 33 -2.64 8.53 8.91
CA HIS A 33 -4.06 8.43 8.57
C HIS A 33 -4.61 9.68 7.88
N ARG A 34 -3.80 10.74 7.75
CA ARG A 34 -4.15 12.04 7.14
C ARG A 34 -5.36 12.71 7.80
N VAL A 35 -5.56 12.51 9.11
CA VAL A 35 -6.70 13.05 9.87
C VAL A 35 -6.33 14.22 10.79
N ALA A 36 -5.12 14.78 10.67
CA ALA A 36 -4.66 15.92 11.46
C ALA A 36 -5.60 17.14 11.40
N GLY A 37 -6.15 17.47 10.22
CA GLY A 37 -7.12 18.57 10.10
C GLY A 37 -8.42 18.30 10.84
N ARG A 38 -8.96 17.07 10.73
CA ARG A 38 -10.18 16.66 11.44
C ARG A 38 -9.99 16.67 12.96
N PHE A 39 -8.82 16.24 13.44
CA PHE A 39 -8.44 16.36 14.85
C PHE A 39 -8.54 17.82 15.32
N LEU A 40 -7.94 18.76 14.59
CA LEU A 40 -7.93 20.19 14.97
C LEU A 40 -9.33 20.81 14.96
N VAL A 41 -10.16 20.47 13.97
CA VAL A 41 -11.57 20.91 13.92
C VAL A 41 -12.32 20.38 15.14
N ARG A 42 -12.21 19.08 15.43
CA ARG A 42 -12.93 18.47 16.56
C ARG A 42 -12.50 19.04 17.91
N ILE A 43 -11.22 19.38 18.08
CA ILE A 43 -10.73 20.09 19.28
C ILE A 43 -11.31 21.51 19.37
N ALA A 44 -11.39 22.25 18.26
CA ALA A 44 -12.00 23.57 18.25
C ALA A 44 -13.51 23.53 18.61
N GLU A 45 -14.21 22.49 18.18
CA GLU A 45 -15.62 22.24 18.51
C GLU A 45 -15.82 21.75 19.95
N ASN A 46 -14.79 21.15 20.56
CA ASN A 46 -14.86 20.55 21.90
C ASN A 46 -13.71 21.06 22.81
N PRO A 47 -13.69 22.37 23.16
CA PRO A 47 -12.56 23.00 23.84
C PRO A 47 -12.33 22.52 25.28
N THR A 48 -13.25 21.71 25.84
CA THR A 48 -13.12 21.12 27.18
C THR A 48 -12.31 19.83 27.20
N ILE A 49 -12.01 19.24 26.04
CA ILE A 49 -11.22 18.01 25.94
C ILE A 49 -9.76 18.33 26.27
N PRO A 50 -9.17 17.71 27.30
CA PRO A 50 -7.80 17.98 27.69
C PRO A 50 -6.83 17.39 26.64
N VAL A 51 -6.05 18.26 26.00
CA VAL A 51 -4.97 17.89 25.08
C VAL A 51 -3.72 18.65 25.50
N SER A 52 -2.57 17.98 25.52
CA SER A 52 -1.30 18.64 25.84
C SER A 52 -0.90 19.62 24.74
N ASP A 53 -0.29 20.74 25.11
CA ASP A 53 0.22 21.73 24.15
C ASP A 53 1.21 21.10 23.16
N GLY A 54 2.06 20.18 23.65
CA GLY A 54 3.01 19.45 22.81
C GLY A 54 2.34 18.62 21.71
N LEU A 55 1.24 17.92 22.02
CA LEU A 55 0.47 17.18 21.01
C LEU A 55 -0.20 18.13 20.03
N LEU A 56 -0.83 19.19 20.52
CA LEU A 56 -1.52 20.16 19.68
C LEU A 56 -0.56 20.83 18.68
N ASP A 57 0.64 21.22 19.13
CA ASP A 57 1.67 21.80 18.28
C ASP A 57 2.22 20.79 17.26
N ALA A 58 2.41 19.52 17.65
CA ALA A 58 2.82 18.47 16.73
C ALA A 58 1.78 18.23 15.61
N VAL A 59 0.49 18.18 15.98
CA VAL A 59 -0.60 18.00 15.01
C VAL A 59 -0.75 19.24 14.11
N ARG A 60 -0.61 20.46 14.64
CA ARG A 60 -0.61 21.70 13.83
C ARG A 60 0.51 21.71 12.79
N ARG A 61 1.73 21.28 13.14
CA ARG A 61 2.84 21.17 12.18
C ARG A 61 2.53 20.14 11.09
N SER A 62 2.01 18.97 11.47
CA SER A 62 1.60 17.92 10.52
C SER A 62 0.51 18.42 9.57
N HIS A 63 -0.54 19.06 10.11
CA HIS A 63 -1.61 19.66 9.32
C HIS A 63 -1.12 20.77 8.38
N ALA A 64 -0.26 21.68 8.85
CA ALA A 64 0.31 22.74 8.02
C ALA A 64 1.13 22.16 6.85
N HIS A 65 1.87 21.07 7.08
CA HIS A 65 2.57 20.36 6.02
C HIS A 65 1.60 19.78 4.97
N HIS A 66 0.54 19.09 5.42
CA HIS A 66 -0.49 18.54 4.52
C HIS A 66 -1.21 19.63 3.73
N ALA A 67 -1.61 20.71 4.40
CA ALA A 67 -2.29 21.84 3.78
C ALA A 67 -1.39 22.55 2.76
N GLY A 68 -0.10 22.70 3.03
CA GLY A 68 0.86 23.26 2.09
C GLY A 68 1.05 22.40 0.83
N ALA A 69 1.10 21.07 0.99
CA ALA A 69 1.17 20.14 -0.14
C ALA A 69 -0.12 20.16 -0.98
N ALA A 70 -1.28 20.13 -0.32
CA ALA A 70 -2.58 20.29 -0.95
C ALA A 70 -2.68 21.60 -1.75
N ALA A 71 -2.34 22.75 -1.15
CA ALA A 71 -2.38 24.04 -1.82
C ALA A 71 -1.45 24.14 -3.03
N ARG A 72 -0.29 23.46 -2.99
CA ARG A 72 0.61 23.33 -4.15
C ARG A 72 -0.08 22.58 -5.30
N VAL A 73 -0.67 21.42 -5.01
CA VAL A 73 -1.39 20.62 -6.03
C VAL A 73 -2.54 21.43 -6.63
N GLU A 74 -3.29 22.20 -5.83
CA GLU A 74 -4.36 23.08 -6.34
C GLU A 74 -3.81 24.19 -7.26
N THR A 75 -2.67 24.78 -6.90
CA THR A 75 -1.99 25.79 -7.71
C THR A 75 -1.52 25.20 -9.05
N ASP A 76 -0.95 23.98 -9.01
CA ASP A 76 -0.45 23.31 -10.19
C ASP A 76 -1.60 22.77 -11.08
N ALA A 77 -2.74 22.40 -10.50
CA ALA A 77 -3.95 22.05 -11.22
C ALA A 77 -4.49 23.24 -12.04
N ALA A 78 -4.54 24.44 -11.44
CA ALA A 78 -4.92 25.67 -12.15
C ALA A 78 -3.91 26.04 -13.26
N TRP A 79 -2.62 25.81 -13.01
CA TRP A 79 -1.59 26.01 -14.03
C TRP A 79 -1.75 25.01 -15.19
N VAL A 80 -2.05 23.73 -14.90
CA VAL A 80 -2.30 22.70 -15.91
C VAL A 80 -3.51 23.06 -16.76
N GLU A 81 -4.62 23.51 -16.15
CA GLU A 81 -5.79 23.98 -16.89
C GLU A 81 -5.39 25.06 -17.89
N LYS A 82 -4.69 26.11 -17.42
CA LYS A 82 -4.28 27.22 -18.28
C LYS A 82 -3.38 26.73 -19.41
N GLY A 83 -2.38 25.90 -19.08
CA GLY A 83 -1.47 25.31 -20.05
C GLY A 83 -2.20 24.52 -21.13
N LEU A 84 -3.16 23.67 -20.75
CA LEU A 84 -3.99 22.90 -21.69
C LEU A 84 -4.81 23.81 -22.60
N ARG A 85 -5.48 24.82 -22.04
CA ARG A 85 -6.31 25.77 -22.79
C ARG A 85 -5.53 26.53 -23.86
N ASP A 86 -4.32 26.96 -23.50
CA ASP A 86 -3.47 27.76 -24.38
C ASP A 86 -2.69 26.87 -25.38
N HIS A 87 -2.72 25.54 -25.21
CA HIS A 87 -1.96 24.62 -26.05
C HIS A 87 -2.65 24.37 -27.39
N PRO A 88 -1.97 24.57 -28.54
CA PRO A 88 -2.58 24.41 -29.87
C PRO A 88 -2.99 22.96 -30.17
N ALA A 89 -2.37 21.99 -29.50
CA ALA A 89 -2.71 20.58 -29.63
C ALA A 89 -3.82 20.13 -28.66
N TRP A 90 -4.49 21.00 -27.91
CA TRP A 90 -5.66 20.62 -27.12
C TRP A 90 -6.91 20.53 -28.03
N ASP A 91 -7.80 19.56 -27.78
CA ASP A 91 -9.03 19.35 -28.57
C ASP A 91 -10.30 19.91 -27.92
N GLY A 92 -10.16 20.67 -26.84
CA GLY A 92 -11.31 21.19 -26.11
C GLY A 92 -11.95 20.19 -25.16
N ARG A 93 -11.48 18.93 -25.07
CA ARG A 93 -12.02 17.96 -24.12
C ARG A 93 -11.43 18.19 -22.72
N PRO A 94 -12.26 18.08 -21.67
CA PRO A 94 -11.79 18.28 -20.31
C PRO A 94 -10.88 17.15 -19.84
N VAL A 95 -9.99 17.47 -18.91
CA VAL A 95 -9.19 16.51 -18.15
C VAL A 95 -9.86 16.29 -16.79
N LEU A 96 -9.83 15.06 -16.31
CA LEU A 96 -10.42 14.68 -15.03
C LEU A 96 -9.32 14.51 -13.97
N LEU A 97 -9.36 15.28 -12.89
CA LEU A 97 -8.51 15.09 -11.72
C LEU A 97 -9.18 14.07 -10.79
N LEU A 98 -8.65 12.85 -10.74
CA LEU A 98 -9.27 11.72 -10.05
C LEU A 98 -9.06 11.75 -8.53
N LYS A 99 -7.86 12.10 -8.10
CA LYS A 99 -7.47 12.21 -6.68
C LYS A 99 -7.23 13.68 -6.30
N GLY A 100 -6.36 13.99 -5.34
CA GLY A 100 -6.19 15.38 -4.84
C GLY A 100 -7.20 15.77 -3.75
N ASN A 101 -7.71 17.00 -3.75
CA ASN A 101 -8.67 17.43 -2.71
C ASN A 101 -10.13 17.42 -3.18
N SER A 102 -10.46 16.62 -4.21
CA SER A 102 -11.81 16.53 -4.78
C SER A 102 -12.89 16.34 -3.72
N ALA A 103 -12.70 15.40 -2.77
CA ALA A 103 -13.65 15.21 -1.68
C ALA A 103 -13.79 16.45 -0.78
N ALA A 104 -12.69 17.13 -0.46
CA ALA A 104 -12.73 18.35 0.34
C ALA A 104 -13.49 19.49 -0.37
N HIS A 105 -13.34 19.61 -1.69
CA HIS A 105 -14.09 20.57 -2.51
C HIS A 105 -15.58 20.28 -2.51
N LEU A 106 -15.96 19.01 -2.74
CA LEU A 106 -17.36 18.58 -2.78
C LEU A 106 -18.06 18.74 -1.42
N LEU A 107 -17.33 18.47 -0.32
CA LEU A 107 -17.86 18.55 1.04
C LEU A 107 -17.82 19.97 1.64
N GLY A 108 -17.28 20.97 0.93
CA GLY A 108 -17.04 22.31 1.49
C GLY A 108 -16.05 22.31 2.68
N ALA A 109 -15.20 21.29 2.74
CA ALA A 109 -14.40 20.92 3.89
C ALA A 109 -12.99 21.51 3.87
N ALA A 110 -12.88 22.83 3.66
CA ALA A 110 -11.59 23.52 3.57
C ALA A 110 -10.70 23.37 4.82
N GLY A 111 -11.27 22.96 5.97
CA GLY A 111 -10.55 22.78 7.23
C GLY A 111 -9.72 21.50 7.34
N PHE A 112 -9.82 20.55 6.40
CA PHE A 112 -9.06 19.30 6.47
C PHE A 112 -8.58 18.79 5.10
N PRO A 113 -7.77 19.57 4.36
CA PRO A 113 -7.09 19.08 3.17
C PRO A 113 -6.26 17.83 3.48
N ARG A 114 -6.29 16.86 2.55
CA ARG A 114 -5.45 15.66 2.67
C ARG A 114 -4.08 15.91 2.07
N LEU A 115 -3.09 15.23 2.63
CA LEU A 115 -1.78 15.16 1.98
C LEU A 115 -1.96 14.51 0.60
N THR A 116 -1.58 15.25 -0.43
CA THR A 116 -1.51 14.81 -1.82
C THR A 116 -0.22 15.37 -2.41
N SER A 117 0.49 14.55 -3.19
CA SER A 117 1.81 14.89 -3.73
C SER A 117 1.78 15.16 -5.22
N ASP A 118 0.84 14.53 -5.92
CA ASP A 118 0.76 14.37 -7.37
C ASP A 118 -0.62 14.76 -7.91
N LEU A 119 -0.68 14.88 -9.23
CA LEU A 119 -1.88 15.09 -10.02
C LEU A 119 -2.22 13.80 -10.78
N ASP A 120 -3.21 13.05 -10.29
CA ASP A 120 -3.79 11.91 -11.01
C ASP A 120 -4.79 12.40 -12.07
N LEU A 121 -4.36 12.48 -13.33
CA LEU A 121 -5.15 12.98 -14.43
C LEU A 121 -5.65 11.85 -15.34
N LEU A 122 -6.95 11.80 -15.57
CA LEU A 122 -7.58 10.91 -16.53
C LEU A 122 -7.95 11.68 -17.80
N THR A 123 -7.47 11.16 -18.94
CA THR A 123 -7.63 11.81 -20.24
C THR A 123 -8.21 10.84 -21.28
N PRO A 124 -8.87 11.37 -22.32
CA PRO A 124 -9.43 10.52 -23.37
C PRO A 124 -8.37 10.05 -24.39
N ASP A 125 -7.16 10.61 -24.35
CA ASP A 125 -6.04 10.25 -25.24
C ASP A 125 -4.70 10.49 -24.52
N PRO A 126 -4.27 9.55 -23.66
CA PRO A 126 -3.06 9.69 -22.86
C PRO A 126 -1.80 9.98 -23.67
N VAL A 127 -1.71 9.45 -24.90
CA VAL A 127 -0.55 9.70 -25.79
C VAL A 127 -0.50 11.16 -26.20
N ARG A 128 -1.63 11.73 -26.64
CA ARG A 128 -1.72 13.14 -27.02
C ARG A 128 -1.45 14.06 -25.83
N TYR A 129 -2.13 13.83 -24.71
CA TYR A 129 -1.98 14.68 -23.52
C TYR A 129 -0.57 14.57 -22.93
N GLY A 130 0.06 13.39 -23.02
CA GLY A 130 1.47 13.23 -22.65
C GLY A 130 2.40 14.18 -23.40
N ARG A 131 2.22 14.31 -24.72
CA ARG A 131 2.99 15.28 -25.54
C ARG A 131 2.73 16.72 -25.13
N ILE A 132 1.46 17.05 -24.83
CA ILE A 132 1.12 18.40 -24.32
C ILE A 132 1.86 18.68 -23.02
N PHE A 133 1.92 17.73 -22.08
CA PHE A 133 2.65 17.92 -20.83
C PHE A 133 4.17 18.07 -21.04
N GLU A 134 4.76 17.32 -21.97
CA GLU A 134 6.15 17.49 -22.37
C GLU A 134 6.41 18.90 -22.94
N ASP A 135 5.54 19.39 -23.82
CA ASP A 135 5.62 20.76 -24.37
C ASP A 135 5.43 21.84 -23.29
N LEU A 136 4.68 21.53 -22.23
CA LEU A 136 4.50 22.37 -21.05
C LEU A 136 5.70 22.30 -20.07
N GLY A 137 6.73 21.51 -20.35
CA GLY A 137 7.96 21.43 -19.57
C GLY A 137 8.02 20.32 -18.52
N TYR A 138 7.10 19.35 -18.58
CA TYR A 138 7.24 18.11 -17.83
C TYR A 138 8.22 17.15 -18.50
N HIS A 139 8.85 16.29 -17.70
CA HIS A 139 9.72 15.23 -18.17
C HIS A 139 9.11 13.87 -17.88
N ARG A 140 8.88 13.09 -18.94
CA ARG A 140 8.38 11.72 -18.83
C ARG A 140 9.37 10.86 -18.06
N LEU A 141 8.87 10.18 -17.02
CA LEU A 141 9.63 9.17 -16.32
C LEU A 141 9.60 7.87 -17.13
N ALA A 142 10.69 7.11 -17.07
CA ALA A 142 10.80 5.83 -17.79
C ALA A 142 9.80 4.79 -17.28
N ASN A 143 9.30 4.98 -16.05
CA ASN A 143 8.53 4.00 -15.32
C ASN A 143 7.20 4.62 -14.92
N SER A 144 6.12 4.02 -15.40
CA SER A 144 4.78 4.29 -14.92
C SER A 144 4.29 3.07 -14.14
N ALA A 145 3.43 3.27 -13.15
CA ALA A 145 2.72 2.14 -12.55
C ALA A 145 1.87 1.43 -13.63
N CYS A 146 1.51 0.18 -13.40
CA CYS A 146 0.81 -0.68 -14.36
C CYS A 146 -0.59 -0.21 -14.81
N HIS A 147 -1.12 0.87 -14.26
CA HIS A 147 -2.36 1.52 -14.73
C HIS A 147 -2.14 2.97 -15.17
N GLU A 148 -0.93 3.47 -14.99
CA GLU A 148 -0.49 4.78 -15.46
C GLU A 148 0.06 4.60 -16.87
N GLU A 149 -0.51 5.33 -17.82
CA GLU A 149 -0.06 5.35 -19.22
C GLU A 149 1.26 6.15 -19.36
N ALA A 150 1.47 7.08 -18.42
CA ALA A 150 2.68 7.87 -18.31
C ALA A 150 2.78 8.52 -16.92
N THR A 151 3.98 8.60 -16.37
CA THR A 151 4.29 9.43 -15.21
C THR A 151 5.23 10.54 -15.63
N PHE A 152 5.04 11.73 -15.07
CA PHE A 152 5.83 12.91 -15.39
C PHE A 152 6.33 13.60 -14.11
N SER A 153 7.53 14.16 -14.20
CA SER A 153 8.11 15.00 -13.16
C SER A 153 8.43 16.40 -13.68
N SER A 154 8.50 17.36 -12.77
CA SER A 154 8.91 18.72 -13.02
C SER A 154 9.73 19.23 -11.83
N PRO A 155 10.78 20.04 -12.05
CA PRO A 155 11.51 20.66 -10.93
C PRO A 155 10.66 21.68 -10.16
N ASP A 156 9.67 22.29 -10.82
CA ASP A 156 8.92 23.42 -10.28
C ASP A 156 7.46 23.08 -9.93
N ARG A 157 6.99 21.86 -10.28
CA ARG A 157 5.59 21.44 -10.17
C ARG A 157 5.46 20.08 -9.50
N SER A 158 4.27 19.80 -8.97
CA SER A 158 3.88 18.46 -8.53
C SER A 158 4.02 17.44 -9.66
N PRO A 159 4.44 16.19 -9.35
CA PRO A 159 4.40 15.09 -10.31
C PRO A 159 3.00 14.87 -10.87
N LEU A 160 2.93 14.29 -12.07
CA LEU A 160 1.67 14.06 -12.78
C LEU A 160 1.62 12.61 -13.25
N ASP A 161 0.54 11.92 -12.89
CA ASP A 161 0.23 10.57 -13.33
C ASP A 161 -0.90 10.65 -14.34
N LEU A 162 -0.65 10.12 -15.54
CA LEU A 162 -1.59 10.16 -16.65
C LEU A 162 -2.24 8.80 -16.83
N HIS A 163 -3.57 8.79 -16.76
CA HIS A 163 -4.40 7.60 -16.81
C HIS A 163 -5.27 7.61 -18.06
N GLY A 164 -5.50 6.42 -18.63
CA GLY A 164 -6.53 6.18 -19.66
C GLY A 164 -7.85 5.65 -19.11
N TYR A 165 -7.81 5.02 -17.93
CA TYR A 165 -8.97 4.49 -17.21
C TYR A 165 -8.65 4.44 -15.70
N PHE A 166 -9.66 4.27 -14.85
CA PHE A 166 -9.47 3.96 -13.44
C PHE A 166 -9.69 2.45 -13.17
N PRO A 167 -8.80 1.76 -12.46
CA PRO A 167 -8.93 0.33 -12.22
C PRO A 167 -9.95 0.02 -11.12
N VAL A 168 -10.84 -0.93 -11.39
CA VAL A 168 -11.81 -1.48 -10.43
C VAL A 168 -11.49 -2.94 -10.21
N TRP A 169 -10.94 -3.26 -9.04
CA TRP A 169 -10.48 -4.61 -8.71
C TRP A 169 -11.62 -5.49 -8.25
N ARG A 170 -11.50 -6.80 -8.50
CA ARG A 170 -12.44 -7.81 -8.01
C ARG A 170 -11.73 -9.14 -7.77
N TYR A 171 -12.22 -9.88 -6.79
CA TYR A 171 -11.73 -11.23 -6.53
C TYR A 171 -12.14 -12.19 -7.66
N PRO A 172 -11.36 -13.27 -7.89
CA PRO A 172 -11.76 -14.31 -8.83
C PRO A 172 -13.07 -14.94 -8.38
N ARG A 173 -14.01 -15.20 -9.29
CA ARG A 173 -15.37 -15.71 -8.98
C ARG A 173 -15.45 -17.25 -8.83
N GLY A 174 -14.37 -17.99 -9.11
CA GLY A 174 -14.29 -19.46 -9.00
C GLY A 174 -13.84 -19.98 -7.62
N ASP A 175 -13.81 -21.31 -7.46
CA ASP A 175 -13.29 -21.99 -6.26
C ASP A 175 -11.78 -21.72 -6.11
N TYR A 176 -11.47 -20.85 -5.16
CA TYR A 176 -10.11 -20.54 -4.77
C TYR A 176 -9.54 -21.71 -3.95
N GLN A 177 -8.66 -22.53 -4.54
CA GLN A 177 -7.93 -23.56 -3.81
C GLN A 177 -6.48 -23.14 -3.62
N ALA A 178 -6.15 -22.65 -2.43
CA ALA A 178 -4.79 -22.74 -1.94
C ALA A 178 -4.51 -24.22 -1.62
N SER A 179 -3.92 -24.96 -2.55
CA SER A 179 -3.64 -26.38 -2.32
C SER A 179 -2.38 -26.53 -1.48
N ASN A 180 -2.44 -27.27 -0.38
CA ASN A 180 -1.28 -27.58 0.46
C ASN A 180 -0.44 -28.68 -0.23
N GLY A 181 0.67 -28.30 -0.86
CA GLY A 181 1.63 -29.20 -1.49
C GLY A 181 2.78 -29.58 -0.56
N ALA A 182 3.65 -30.50 -0.98
CA ALA A 182 4.80 -30.98 -0.21
C ALA A 182 5.85 -29.89 0.16
N GLY A 183 5.69 -28.66 -0.35
CA GLY A 183 6.57 -27.52 -0.08
C GLY A 183 5.87 -26.18 0.15
N GLY A 184 4.55 -26.15 0.40
CA GLY A 184 3.79 -24.91 0.70
C GLY A 184 2.40 -24.83 0.08
N LEU A 185 1.68 -23.72 0.30
CA LEU A 185 0.41 -23.43 -0.41
C LEU A 185 0.70 -22.93 -1.83
N VAL A 186 -0.13 -23.34 -2.79
CA VAL A 186 -0.06 -22.97 -4.21
C VAL A 186 -1.37 -22.34 -4.66
N MET A 187 -1.32 -21.23 -5.39
CA MET A 187 -2.49 -20.53 -5.95
C MET A 187 -2.67 -20.74 -7.46
N ALA A 188 -3.92 -20.68 -7.95
CA ALA A 188 -4.25 -20.83 -9.37
C ALA A 188 -5.06 -19.67 -9.98
N ASP A 189 -5.70 -18.81 -9.17
CA ASP A 189 -6.63 -17.76 -9.64
C ASP A 189 -6.26 -16.36 -9.11
N TRP A 190 -6.47 -15.33 -9.95
CA TRP A 190 -5.96 -13.96 -9.77
C TRP A 190 -7.06 -12.92 -9.49
N VAL A 191 -6.68 -11.82 -8.82
CA VAL A 191 -7.49 -10.59 -8.83
C VAL A 191 -7.58 -10.11 -10.28
N SER A 192 -8.79 -9.78 -10.72
CA SER A 192 -8.99 -9.22 -12.06
C SER A 192 -9.45 -7.78 -11.97
N THR A 193 -9.25 -7.03 -13.05
CA THR A 193 -9.54 -5.60 -13.09
C THR A 193 -10.58 -5.30 -14.16
N ARG A 194 -11.60 -4.53 -13.81
CA ARG A 194 -12.48 -3.83 -14.75
C ARG A 194 -11.98 -2.41 -14.94
N LYS A 195 -12.15 -1.89 -16.16
CA LYS A 195 -11.80 -0.50 -16.49
C LYS A 195 -13.02 0.38 -16.26
N LEU A 196 -12.84 1.44 -15.48
CA LEU A 196 -13.78 2.55 -15.42
C LEU A 196 -13.26 3.62 -16.39
N GLU A 197 -13.86 3.64 -17.58
CA GLU A 197 -13.41 4.45 -18.72
C GLU A 197 -13.66 5.96 -18.52
N TYR A 198 -12.87 6.78 -19.21
CA TYR A 198 -12.98 8.24 -19.21
C TYR A 198 -14.42 8.75 -19.37
N GLY A 199 -15.17 8.20 -20.32
CA GLY A 199 -16.54 8.64 -20.61
C GLY A 199 -17.50 8.48 -19.43
N THR A 200 -17.35 7.40 -18.66
CA THR A 200 -18.18 7.13 -17.48
C THR A 200 -17.89 8.11 -16.36
N ILE A 201 -16.60 8.37 -16.08
CA ILE A 201 -16.22 9.34 -15.03
C ILE A 201 -16.59 10.76 -15.46
N LEU A 202 -16.41 11.11 -16.74
CA LEU A 202 -16.82 12.41 -17.27
C LEU A 202 -18.32 12.65 -17.09
N ALA A 203 -19.17 11.65 -17.36
CA ALA A 203 -20.62 11.77 -17.17
C ALA A 203 -21.02 12.03 -15.71
N GLY A 204 -20.21 11.57 -14.75
CA GLY A 204 -20.38 11.77 -13.32
C GLY A 204 -19.34 12.71 -12.72
N SER A 205 -19.07 13.84 -13.37
CA SER A 205 -18.08 14.83 -12.94
C SER A 205 -18.67 16.24 -12.87
N VAL A 206 -18.04 17.11 -12.10
CA VAL A 206 -18.33 18.55 -12.01
C VAL A 206 -17.07 19.37 -12.36
N PRO A 207 -17.20 20.64 -12.79
CA PRO A 207 -16.05 21.52 -12.94
C PRO A 207 -15.24 21.59 -11.64
N HIS A 208 -13.91 21.55 -11.75
CA HIS A 208 -13.04 21.79 -10.60
C HIS A 208 -13.22 23.25 -10.13
N PRO A 209 -13.20 23.57 -8.82
CA PRO A 209 -13.43 24.95 -8.36
C PRO A 209 -12.42 25.98 -8.89
N ALA A 210 -11.17 25.56 -9.07
CA ALA A 210 -10.14 26.37 -9.72
C ALA A 210 -10.28 26.45 -11.25
N SER A 211 -11.23 25.73 -11.85
CA SER A 211 -11.41 25.66 -13.30
C SER A 211 -12.26 26.81 -13.82
N GLU A 212 -11.65 27.78 -14.49
CA GLU A 212 -12.37 28.92 -15.07
C GLU A 212 -13.25 28.51 -16.28
N ALA A 213 -12.77 27.55 -17.08
CA ALA A 213 -13.41 27.18 -18.35
C ALA A 213 -14.03 25.77 -18.33
N GLY A 214 -14.06 25.11 -17.16
CA GLY A 214 -14.47 23.71 -17.04
C GLY A 214 -13.55 22.73 -17.77
N THR A 215 -12.33 23.15 -18.13
CA THR A 215 -11.31 22.32 -18.79
C THR A 215 -10.76 21.28 -17.81
N LEU A 216 -10.73 21.61 -16.52
CA LEU A 216 -10.42 20.65 -15.46
C LEU A 216 -11.70 20.30 -14.71
N ARG A 217 -11.93 19.00 -14.52
CA ARG A 217 -13.11 18.47 -13.85
C ARG A 217 -12.69 17.51 -12.75
N ILE A 218 -13.54 17.36 -11.75
CA ILE A 218 -13.40 16.34 -10.69
C ILE A 218 -14.61 15.41 -10.71
N PRO A 219 -14.47 14.16 -10.25
CA PRO A 219 -15.62 13.31 -9.97
C PRO A 219 -16.64 14.06 -9.12
N ASP A 220 -17.93 13.91 -9.42
CA ASP A 220 -18.97 14.42 -8.52
C ASP A 220 -19.06 13.57 -7.24
N VAL A 221 -19.96 13.92 -6.33
CA VAL A 221 -20.14 13.26 -5.03
C VAL A 221 -20.28 11.73 -5.16
N THR A 222 -21.08 11.27 -6.13
CA THR A 222 -21.39 9.85 -6.28
C THR A 222 -20.22 9.09 -6.90
N THR A 223 -19.59 9.65 -7.95
CA THR A 223 -18.42 9.04 -8.57
C THR A 223 -17.21 9.07 -7.64
N ALA A 224 -17.00 10.16 -6.89
CA ALA A 224 -15.91 10.29 -5.93
C ALA A 224 -15.99 9.21 -4.84
N ALA A 225 -17.18 8.97 -4.28
CA ALA A 225 -17.38 7.89 -3.30
C ALA A 225 -17.06 6.51 -3.91
N PHE A 226 -17.49 6.24 -5.14
CA PHE A 226 -17.20 4.98 -5.83
C PHE A 226 -15.69 4.79 -6.06
N LEU A 227 -15.01 5.82 -6.58
CA LEU A 227 -13.57 5.82 -6.81
C LEU A 227 -12.78 5.63 -5.52
N LEU A 228 -13.20 6.27 -4.41
CA LEU A 228 -12.57 6.09 -3.10
C LEU A 228 -12.75 4.66 -2.59
N CYS A 229 -13.96 4.08 -2.67
CA CYS A 229 -14.15 2.67 -2.29
C CYS A 229 -13.21 1.76 -3.10
N ALA A 230 -13.14 1.97 -4.42
CA ALA A 230 -12.28 1.17 -5.30
C ALA A 230 -10.79 1.39 -5.01
N HIS A 231 -10.38 2.61 -4.70
CA HIS A 231 -9.00 2.94 -4.31
C HIS A 231 -8.60 2.28 -3.00
N VAL A 232 -9.42 2.39 -1.95
CA VAL A 232 -9.10 1.78 -0.65
C VAL A 232 -9.06 0.26 -0.76
N PHE A 233 -9.98 -0.35 -1.52
CA PHE A 233 -9.94 -1.79 -1.78
C PHE A 233 -8.68 -2.18 -2.54
N LYS A 234 -8.33 -1.44 -3.61
CA LYS A 234 -7.09 -1.63 -4.34
C LYS A 234 -5.88 -1.54 -3.41
N ASP A 235 -5.75 -0.49 -2.61
CA ASP A 235 -4.61 -0.30 -1.71
C ASP A 235 -4.55 -1.42 -0.65
N TYR A 236 -5.70 -1.86 -0.12
CA TYR A 236 -5.75 -2.99 0.80
C TYR A 236 -5.24 -4.30 0.18
N VAL A 237 -5.64 -4.56 -1.08
CA VAL A 237 -5.28 -5.79 -1.81
C VAL A 237 -3.85 -5.70 -2.36
N GLU A 238 -3.46 -4.61 -3.01
CA GLU A 238 -2.18 -4.42 -3.73
C GLU A 238 -0.98 -4.51 -2.80
N MET A 239 -1.15 -4.02 -1.58
CA MET A 239 -0.02 -3.79 -0.72
C MET A 239 0.53 -5.09 -0.12
N PRO A 240 1.87 -5.29 -0.16
CA PRO A 240 2.48 -6.41 0.53
C PRO A 240 2.09 -6.36 2.01
N PHE A 241 2.16 -7.52 2.67
CA PHE A 241 1.73 -7.73 4.06
C PHE A 241 2.23 -6.71 5.09
N VAL A 242 3.08 -5.73 4.75
CA VAL A 242 3.82 -4.90 5.69
C VAL A 242 3.75 -3.43 5.28
N GLN A 243 2.78 -2.72 5.87
CA GLN A 243 2.86 -1.28 6.08
C GLN A 243 3.18 -1.02 7.56
N PRO A 244 3.97 0.01 7.88
CA PRO A 244 4.45 0.21 9.23
C PRO A 244 3.37 0.58 10.26
N ILE A 245 2.19 1.07 9.83
CA ILE A 245 1.09 1.43 10.76
C ILE A 245 -0.30 1.05 10.24
N ALA A 246 -0.63 1.33 8.96
CA ALA A 246 -1.99 1.21 8.44
C ALA A 246 -2.05 0.60 7.04
N LYS A 247 -2.99 -0.33 6.79
CA LYS A 247 -3.34 -0.76 5.43
C LYS A 247 -4.42 0.11 4.80
N VAL A 248 -5.31 0.64 5.63
CA VAL A 248 -6.39 1.54 5.23
C VAL A 248 -6.21 2.87 5.96
N ARG A 249 -6.18 3.98 5.21
CA ARG A 249 -6.10 5.30 5.84
C ARG A 249 -7.49 5.74 6.29
N LEU A 250 -7.56 6.36 7.46
CA LEU A 250 -8.86 6.71 8.03
C LEU A 250 -9.50 7.88 7.28
N ALA A 251 -8.70 8.81 6.74
CA ALA A 251 -9.22 9.92 5.94
C ALA A 251 -10.07 9.46 4.75
N GLU A 252 -9.66 8.38 4.06
CA GLU A 252 -10.40 7.85 2.91
C GLU A 252 -11.76 7.26 3.35
N LEU A 253 -11.80 6.56 4.49
CA LEU A 253 -13.05 6.07 5.08
C LEU A 253 -13.96 7.22 5.55
N CYS A 254 -13.39 8.27 6.13
CA CYS A 254 -14.15 9.48 6.48
C CYS A 254 -14.76 10.10 5.21
N GLU A 255 -13.99 10.25 4.13
CA GLU A 255 -14.47 10.83 2.88
C GLU A 255 -15.57 9.97 2.25
N ILE A 256 -15.43 8.65 2.23
CA ILE A 256 -16.49 7.73 1.77
C ILE A 256 -17.78 7.94 2.56
N ARG A 257 -17.69 7.96 3.90
CA ARG A 257 -18.84 8.17 4.78
C ARG A 257 -19.48 9.54 4.55
N ASP A 258 -18.69 10.59 4.47
CA ASP A 258 -19.19 11.96 4.38
C ASP A 258 -19.81 12.22 3.00
N LEU A 259 -19.20 11.72 1.91
CA LEU A 259 -19.77 11.77 0.56
C LEU A 259 -21.07 10.97 0.44
N ALA A 260 -21.16 9.81 1.08
CA ALA A 260 -22.39 9.01 1.10
C ALA A 260 -23.54 9.68 1.87
N HIS A 261 -23.25 10.60 2.79
CA HIS A 261 -24.25 11.42 3.48
C HIS A 261 -24.55 12.76 2.78
N HIS A 262 -23.80 13.10 1.72
CA HIS A 262 -23.99 14.36 1.03
C HIS A 262 -25.34 14.38 0.29
N PRO A 263 -26.08 15.52 0.28
CA PRO A 263 -27.41 15.60 -0.34
C PRO A 263 -27.46 15.21 -1.82
N ASP A 264 -26.39 15.47 -2.57
CA ASP A 264 -26.27 15.14 -4.00
C ASP A 264 -25.80 13.71 -4.27
N PHE A 265 -25.68 12.85 -3.25
CA PHE A 265 -25.34 11.45 -3.43
C PHE A 265 -26.52 10.68 -4.06
N ASP A 266 -26.30 10.09 -5.23
CA ASP A 266 -27.27 9.27 -5.94
C ASP A 266 -26.98 7.78 -5.70
N ALA A 267 -27.71 7.18 -4.75
CA ALA A 267 -27.58 5.77 -4.42
C ALA A 267 -27.91 4.83 -5.59
N GLY A 268 -28.84 5.21 -6.46
CA GLY A 268 -29.23 4.41 -7.63
C GLY A 268 -28.10 4.37 -8.65
N ARG A 269 -27.47 5.52 -8.92
CA ARG A 269 -26.31 5.61 -9.80
C ARG A 269 -25.08 4.92 -9.20
N PHE A 270 -24.85 5.05 -7.90
CA PHE A 270 -23.79 4.30 -7.22
C PHE A 270 -23.97 2.78 -7.40
N ALA A 271 -25.19 2.27 -7.19
CA ALA A 271 -25.49 0.86 -7.40
C ALA A 271 -25.32 0.42 -8.87
N ALA A 272 -25.63 1.31 -9.83
CA ALA A 272 -25.36 1.07 -11.24
C ALA A 272 -23.85 0.95 -11.52
N LEU A 273 -23.02 1.86 -10.98
CA LEU A 273 -21.55 1.76 -11.11
C LEU A 273 -21.03 0.43 -10.55
N VAL A 274 -21.51 0.01 -9.38
CA VAL A 274 -21.13 -1.27 -8.77
C VAL A 274 -21.50 -2.46 -9.65
N ARG A 275 -22.69 -2.46 -10.24
CA ARG A 275 -23.15 -3.54 -11.11
C ARG A 275 -22.38 -3.55 -12.44
N ASP A 276 -22.32 -2.40 -13.10
CA ASP A 276 -21.83 -2.27 -14.48
C ASP A 276 -20.30 -2.47 -14.56
N HIS A 277 -19.58 -2.21 -13.46
CA HIS A 277 -18.14 -2.46 -13.33
C HIS A 277 -17.80 -3.67 -12.44
N GLU A 278 -18.81 -4.48 -12.07
CA GLU A 278 -18.63 -5.69 -11.25
C GLU A 278 -17.82 -5.46 -9.95
N ALA A 279 -18.09 -4.34 -9.30
CA ALA A 279 -17.38 -3.85 -8.12
C ALA A 279 -18.00 -4.35 -6.80
N GLN A 280 -18.59 -5.56 -6.79
CA GLN A 280 -19.25 -6.08 -5.58
C GLN A 280 -18.24 -6.28 -4.44
N ASP A 281 -17.01 -6.69 -4.73
CA ASP A 281 -15.97 -6.91 -3.72
C ASP A 281 -15.47 -5.58 -3.15
N VAL A 282 -15.34 -4.55 -4.00
CA VAL A 282 -15.07 -3.16 -3.59
C VAL A 282 -16.10 -2.66 -2.59
N LEU A 283 -17.39 -2.83 -2.90
CA LEU A 283 -18.45 -2.39 -2.01
C LEU A 283 -18.53 -3.24 -0.74
N ALA A 284 -18.38 -4.55 -0.85
CA ALA A 284 -18.34 -5.44 0.31
C ALA A 284 -17.21 -5.06 1.27
N PHE A 285 -16.04 -4.67 0.74
CA PHE A 285 -14.90 -4.23 1.52
C PHE A 285 -15.21 -2.95 2.29
N ALA A 286 -15.65 -1.91 1.58
CA ALA A 286 -16.02 -0.64 2.21
C ALA A 286 -17.10 -0.83 3.28
N ARG A 287 -18.11 -1.69 3.02
CA ARG A 287 -19.15 -2.03 3.99
C ARG A 287 -18.60 -2.74 5.22
N HIS A 288 -17.75 -3.74 5.03
CA HIS A 288 -17.15 -4.50 6.12
C HIS A 288 -16.37 -3.56 7.05
N VAL A 289 -15.47 -2.75 6.49
CA VAL A 289 -14.64 -1.82 7.25
C VAL A 289 -15.49 -0.76 7.96
N LEU A 290 -16.42 -0.10 7.26
CA LEU A 290 -17.27 0.92 7.87
C LEU A 290 -18.26 0.34 8.90
N SER A 291 -18.75 -0.88 8.70
CA SER A 291 -19.60 -1.57 9.68
C SER A 291 -18.82 -1.97 10.93
N GLY A 292 -17.57 -2.41 10.79
CA GLY A 292 -16.70 -2.69 11.94
C GLY A 292 -16.31 -1.45 12.74
N LEU A 293 -16.59 -0.25 12.21
CA LEU A 293 -16.45 1.03 12.88
C LEU A 293 -17.81 1.66 13.27
N ASP A 294 -18.90 0.89 13.21
CA ASP A 294 -20.27 1.35 13.48
C ASP A 294 -20.67 2.62 12.70
N ALA A 295 -20.16 2.77 11.47
CA ALA A 295 -20.25 3.99 10.68
C ALA A 295 -20.66 3.75 9.23
N LEU A 296 -21.33 2.62 8.94
CA LEU A 296 -21.84 2.28 7.63
C LEU A 296 -23.02 3.21 7.25
N PRO A 297 -22.87 4.11 6.25
CA PRO A 297 -23.97 4.98 5.83
C PRO A 297 -25.08 4.18 5.13
N ALA A 298 -26.33 4.54 5.39
CA ALA A 298 -27.51 3.84 4.86
C ALA A 298 -27.53 3.69 3.32
N PRO A 299 -27.12 4.71 2.52
CA PRO A 299 -27.04 4.56 1.07
C PRO A 299 -26.09 3.44 0.62
N LEU A 300 -24.94 3.29 1.31
CA LEU A 300 -24.02 2.19 1.02
C LEU A 300 -24.56 0.86 1.54
N ALA A 301 -25.26 0.81 2.68
CA ALA A 301 -25.88 -0.41 3.18
C ALA A 301 -26.92 -1.00 2.21
N GLY A 302 -27.65 -0.15 1.47
CA GLY A 302 -28.69 -0.57 0.51
C GLY A 302 -28.21 -0.86 -0.93
N ALA A 303 -26.98 -0.49 -1.30
CA ALA A 303 -26.50 -0.60 -2.68
C ALA A 303 -26.16 -2.04 -3.12
N GLY A 304 -26.95 -2.67 -4.00
CA GLY A 304 -26.58 -3.95 -4.64
C GLY A 304 -26.59 -5.18 -3.70
N PRO A 305 -26.34 -6.39 -4.25
CA PRO A 305 -26.48 -7.65 -3.50
C PRO A 305 -25.45 -7.76 -2.37
N SER A 306 -25.87 -8.35 -1.24
CA SER A 306 -25.03 -8.72 -0.10
C SER A 306 -24.20 -9.99 -0.39
N GLY A 307 -23.54 -10.02 -1.55
CA GLY A 307 -22.70 -11.15 -1.95
C GLY A 307 -21.41 -11.16 -1.15
N GLY A 308 -21.45 -11.68 0.08
CA GLY A 308 -20.24 -11.98 0.85
C GLY A 308 -19.83 -13.43 0.62
N ARG A 309 -18.54 -13.66 0.35
CA ARG A 309 -17.92 -14.96 0.63
C ARG A 309 -17.80 -15.11 2.15
N ASP A 310 -17.82 -16.33 2.65
CA ASP A 310 -17.63 -16.64 4.07
C ASP A 310 -16.22 -16.26 4.59
N SER A 311 -15.26 -16.02 3.69
CA SER A 311 -13.84 -15.74 3.97
C SER A 311 -13.40 -14.36 3.44
N PHE A 312 -14.02 -13.29 3.94
CA PHE A 312 -13.82 -11.92 3.47
C PHE A 312 -13.52 -10.98 4.64
N PRO A 313 -12.51 -10.08 4.56
CA PRO A 313 -11.66 -9.76 3.39
C PRO A 313 -10.35 -10.56 3.30
N GLN A 314 -9.85 -10.77 2.07
CA GLN A 314 -8.58 -11.47 1.79
C GLN A 314 -7.50 -10.45 1.40
N GLU A 315 -6.31 -10.51 1.99
CA GLU A 315 -5.19 -9.63 1.60
C GLU A 315 -4.47 -10.24 0.38
N ALA A 316 -4.09 -9.48 -0.66
CA ALA A 316 -3.18 -9.98 -1.71
C ALA A 316 -1.71 -9.66 -1.38
N GLY A 317 -1.15 -10.30 -0.35
CA GLY A 317 0.26 -10.08 -0.02
C GLY A 317 1.17 -10.91 -0.93
N PHE A 318 2.02 -10.25 -1.72
CA PHE A 318 2.95 -10.90 -2.67
C PHE A 318 2.24 -11.83 -3.66
N GLY A 319 1.12 -11.36 -4.20
CA GLY A 319 0.34 -12.12 -5.18
C GLY A 319 -0.59 -13.17 -4.58
N LEU A 320 -0.70 -13.23 -3.25
CA LEU A 320 -1.46 -14.27 -2.56
C LEU A 320 -2.72 -13.73 -1.89
N LEU A 321 -3.91 -14.17 -2.30
CA LEU A 321 -5.18 -13.84 -1.64
C LEU A 321 -5.39 -14.69 -0.38
N VAL A 322 -4.79 -14.27 0.74
CA VAL A 322 -4.90 -14.99 2.01
C VAL A 322 -6.01 -14.37 2.86
N ASP A 323 -6.96 -15.18 3.32
CA ASP A 323 -7.81 -14.80 4.44
C ASP A 323 -6.98 -14.90 5.72
N VAL A 324 -6.49 -13.74 6.17
CA VAL A 324 -5.73 -13.60 7.41
C VAL A 324 -6.62 -13.29 8.61
N GLY A 325 -7.94 -13.19 8.43
CA GLY A 325 -8.89 -12.86 9.50
C GLY A 325 -8.59 -11.53 10.19
N THR A 326 -8.02 -10.56 9.46
CA THR A 326 -7.61 -9.27 10.05
C THR A 326 -8.82 -8.50 10.57
N GLU A 327 -8.80 -8.15 11.85
CA GLU A 327 -9.82 -7.27 12.42
C GLU A 327 -9.72 -5.87 11.81
N VAL A 328 -10.85 -5.17 11.67
CA VAL A 328 -10.89 -3.80 11.14
C VAL A 328 -9.94 -2.86 11.90
N ALA A 329 -9.82 -3.04 13.22
CA ALA A 329 -8.87 -2.32 14.05
C ALA A 329 -7.42 -2.45 13.55
N ASP A 330 -7.00 -3.65 13.16
CA ASP A 330 -5.66 -3.94 12.66
C ASP A 330 -5.47 -3.51 11.19
N MET A 331 -6.54 -3.30 10.42
CA MET A 331 -6.42 -2.64 9.11
C MET A 331 -6.05 -1.16 9.23
N LEU A 332 -6.48 -0.52 10.31
CA LEU A 332 -6.23 0.88 10.59
C LEU A 332 -4.92 1.08 11.35
N VAL A 333 -4.76 0.45 12.50
CA VAL A 333 -3.53 0.55 13.31
C VAL A 333 -3.09 -0.85 13.70
N ARG A 334 -2.12 -1.39 12.96
CA ARG A 334 -1.62 -2.75 13.18
C ARG A 334 -0.98 -2.89 14.56
N ARG A 335 -1.55 -3.79 15.37
CA ARG A 335 -0.95 -4.21 16.65
C ARG A 335 0.20 -5.20 16.44
N ASP A 336 0.09 -6.04 15.42
CA ASP A 336 1.10 -6.97 14.92
C ASP A 336 0.94 -7.09 13.40
N THR A 337 2.05 -7.09 12.67
CA THR A 337 2.13 -6.93 11.21
C THR A 337 2.20 -8.24 10.48
N LEU A 338 2.66 -9.28 11.16
CA LEU A 338 2.66 -10.62 10.60
C LEU A 338 1.37 -11.36 10.99
N GLY A 339 0.67 -10.90 12.04
CA GLY A 339 -0.54 -11.54 12.54
C GLY A 339 -0.30 -13.04 12.79
N SER A 340 -1.31 -13.86 12.51
CA SER A 340 -1.19 -15.32 12.50
C SER A 340 -0.73 -15.90 11.15
N ALA A 341 -0.40 -15.07 10.16
CA ALA A 341 -0.05 -15.55 8.83
C ALA A 341 1.15 -16.54 8.83
N PRO A 342 2.22 -16.32 9.62
CA PRO A 342 3.31 -17.31 9.79
C PRO A 342 2.85 -18.66 10.34
N ASP A 343 1.84 -18.68 11.21
CA ASP A 343 1.34 -19.91 11.85
C ASP A 343 0.61 -20.80 10.85
N GLY A 344 -0.10 -20.20 9.89
CA GLY A 344 -0.78 -20.93 8.80
C GLY A 344 0.17 -21.54 7.76
N ILE A 345 1.37 -20.97 7.60
CA ILE A 345 2.38 -21.41 6.62
C ILE A 345 3.37 -22.41 7.22
N GLY A 346 3.62 -22.30 8.53
CA GLY A 346 4.73 -22.97 9.20
C GLY A 346 5.97 -22.07 9.24
N THR A 347 6.65 -22.05 10.39
CA THR A 347 7.76 -21.11 10.63
C THR A 347 9.09 -21.84 10.81
N THR A 348 10.13 -21.31 10.19
CA THR A 348 11.51 -21.81 10.31
C THR A 348 12.19 -21.20 11.52
N ARG A 349 12.61 -22.02 12.49
CA ARG A 349 13.41 -21.51 13.62
C ARG A 349 14.85 -21.29 13.19
N VAL A 350 15.37 -20.09 13.43
CA VAL A 350 16.76 -19.71 13.11
C VAL A 350 17.45 -19.23 14.39
N GLU A 351 18.50 -19.91 14.81
CA GLU A 351 19.32 -19.47 15.94
C GLU A 351 20.32 -18.42 15.49
N VAL A 352 20.29 -17.24 16.11
CA VAL A 352 21.10 -16.09 15.77
C VAL A 352 22.29 -16.02 16.70
N GLY A 353 23.49 -16.07 16.11
CA GLY A 353 24.75 -15.90 16.82
C GLY A 353 25.86 -15.39 15.90
N PRO A 354 27.12 -15.40 16.35
CA PRO A 354 28.26 -14.92 15.55
C PRO A 354 28.58 -15.83 14.36
N THR A 355 28.18 -17.09 14.41
CA THR A 355 28.25 -18.00 13.27
C THR A 355 26.93 -17.92 12.50
N PRO A 356 26.95 -17.73 11.16
CA PRO A 356 25.73 -17.70 10.37
C PRO A 356 24.94 -19.00 10.48
N ALA A 357 23.70 -18.90 10.93
CA ALA A 357 22.73 -19.96 10.74
C ALA A 357 22.24 -19.89 9.29
N THR A 358 22.40 -20.99 8.56
CA THR A 358 22.04 -21.08 7.14
C THR A 358 20.87 -22.03 6.96
N PHE A 359 19.98 -21.67 6.04
CA PHE A 359 18.87 -22.50 5.62
C PHE A 359 18.62 -22.27 4.13
N SER A 360 17.99 -23.24 3.47
CA SER A 360 17.76 -23.20 2.03
C SER A 360 16.27 -23.28 1.71
N VAL A 361 15.86 -22.52 0.70
CA VAL A 361 14.50 -22.55 0.19
C VAL A 361 14.55 -22.97 -1.27
N ARG A 362 13.82 -24.03 -1.61
CA ARG A 362 13.84 -24.65 -2.95
C ARG A 362 12.41 -24.89 -3.44
N ALA A 363 12.13 -24.51 -4.69
CA ALA A 363 10.80 -24.65 -5.30
C ALA A 363 10.34 -26.10 -5.45
N ASP A 364 11.28 -27.04 -5.52
CA ASP A 364 10.99 -28.47 -5.73
C ASP A 364 10.60 -29.22 -4.46
N GLY A 365 10.55 -28.54 -3.30
CA GLY A 365 10.15 -29.14 -2.02
C GLY A 365 11.01 -30.33 -1.59
N LYS A 366 12.25 -30.45 -2.12
CA LYS A 366 13.14 -31.56 -1.78
C LYS A 366 13.54 -31.53 -0.30
N GLU A 367 13.87 -32.73 0.20
CA GLU A 367 14.33 -32.96 1.58
C GLU A 367 15.38 -31.92 2.02
N GLY A 368 15.10 -31.21 3.13
CA GLY A 368 15.92 -30.13 3.66
C GLY A 368 15.47 -28.70 3.32
N SER A 369 14.46 -28.50 2.45
CA SER A 369 13.85 -27.19 2.26
C SER A 369 12.99 -26.80 3.47
N VAL A 370 13.07 -25.54 3.88
CA VAL A 370 12.23 -25.01 4.96
C VAL A 370 10.81 -24.69 4.47
N PRO A 371 9.80 -24.60 5.37
CA PRO A 371 8.46 -24.15 5.01
C PRO A 371 8.53 -22.79 4.30
N ALA A 372 7.92 -22.71 3.13
CA ALA A 372 7.83 -21.49 2.34
C ALA A 372 6.47 -21.45 1.65
N LEU A 373 6.02 -20.24 1.35
CA LEU A 373 4.81 -19.99 0.59
C LEU A 373 5.20 -19.50 -0.81
N TRP A 374 4.70 -20.19 -1.82
CA TRP A 374 5.03 -19.96 -3.22
C TRP A 374 3.82 -19.35 -3.92
N SER A 375 4.02 -18.20 -4.54
CA SER A 375 2.90 -17.48 -5.16
C SER A 375 2.46 -18.03 -6.53
N THR A 376 3.11 -19.06 -7.11
CA THR A 376 2.57 -20.02 -8.13
C THR A 376 3.58 -21.04 -8.69
N PRO A 377 3.09 -22.13 -9.33
CA PRO A 377 3.66 -22.78 -10.54
C PRO A 377 2.72 -22.60 -11.76
N PRO A 378 3.17 -22.42 -13.03
CA PRO A 378 4.51 -22.63 -13.60
C PRO A 378 5.13 -21.34 -14.19
N ALA A 379 4.85 -20.15 -13.63
CA ALA A 379 5.49 -18.90 -14.10
C ALA A 379 7.02 -18.88 -13.87
N HIS A 380 7.52 -19.80 -13.02
CA HIS A 380 8.88 -20.32 -13.12
C HIS A 380 8.87 -21.62 -13.94
N PRO A 381 8.90 -21.58 -15.29
CA PRO A 381 9.08 -22.78 -16.10
C PRO A 381 10.46 -23.42 -15.88
N GLU A 382 11.33 -22.78 -15.10
CA GLU A 382 12.60 -23.35 -14.68
C GLU A 382 12.44 -24.07 -13.34
N GLU A 383 12.50 -25.39 -13.39
CA GLU A 383 12.96 -26.20 -12.28
C GLU A 383 14.15 -25.49 -11.60
N GLY A 384 14.05 -25.15 -10.31
CA GLY A 384 15.20 -24.79 -9.46
C GLY A 384 15.39 -23.32 -9.05
N PHE A 385 14.33 -22.58 -8.70
CA PHE A 385 14.49 -21.48 -7.75
C PHE A 385 15.10 -22.06 -6.46
N ALA A 386 16.31 -21.62 -6.13
CA ALA A 386 17.04 -22.03 -4.94
C ALA A 386 17.79 -20.82 -4.37
N VAL A 387 17.42 -20.43 -3.16
CA VAL A 387 18.08 -19.36 -2.41
C VAL A 387 18.56 -19.94 -1.09
N GLU A 388 19.85 -19.79 -0.83
CA GLU A 388 20.45 -20.00 0.47
C GLU A 388 20.35 -18.71 1.27
N CYS A 389 19.68 -18.79 2.41
CA CYS A 389 19.52 -17.68 3.34
C CYS A 389 20.44 -17.92 4.54
N GLY A 390 21.08 -16.86 5.01
CA GLY A 390 21.88 -16.86 6.23
C GLY A 390 21.47 -15.72 7.14
N VAL A 391 21.47 -15.98 8.45
CA VAL A 391 21.28 -14.95 9.47
C VAL A 391 22.40 -15.05 10.49
N SER A 392 23.08 -13.94 10.76
CA SER A 392 24.12 -13.85 11.78
C SER A 392 24.07 -12.51 12.49
N GLU A 393 24.71 -12.43 13.65
CA GLU A 393 24.94 -11.19 14.37
C GLU A 393 26.45 -10.89 14.44
N ALA A 394 26.88 -9.71 13.99
CA ALA A 394 28.28 -9.28 14.01
C ALA A 394 28.37 -7.76 14.21
N ASP A 395 29.29 -7.31 15.06
CA ASP A 395 29.60 -5.89 15.28
C ASP A 395 28.37 -5.00 15.62
N GLY A 396 27.39 -5.56 16.35
CA GLY A 396 26.16 -4.86 16.70
C GLY A 396 25.14 -4.76 15.55
N GLU A 397 25.38 -5.44 14.44
CA GLU A 397 24.49 -5.57 13.30
C GLU A 397 23.97 -7.01 13.16
N MET A 398 22.74 -7.12 12.71
CA MET A 398 22.14 -8.33 12.17
C MET A 398 22.40 -8.36 10.66
N LEU A 399 23.01 -9.45 10.19
CA LEU A 399 23.31 -9.67 8.79
C LEU A 399 22.32 -10.70 8.25
N PHE A 400 21.57 -10.33 7.23
CA PHE A 400 20.78 -11.26 6.43
C PHE A 400 21.49 -11.44 5.09
N THR A 401 21.99 -12.64 4.84
CA THR A 401 22.67 -12.99 3.59
C THR A 401 21.77 -13.85 2.73
N PHE A 402 21.78 -13.58 1.43
CA PHE A 402 21.02 -14.33 0.45
C PHE A 402 21.95 -14.68 -0.70
N HIS A 403 21.93 -15.93 -1.13
CA HIS A 403 22.81 -16.43 -2.17
C HIS A 403 22.03 -17.33 -3.13
N SER A 404 22.25 -17.14 -4.42
CA SER A 404 21.83 -18.08 -5.45
C SER A 404 22.98 -18.35 -6.39
N SER A 405 23.18 -19.63 -6.73
CA SER A 405 24.14 -20.05 -7.77
C SER A 405 23.59 -19.87 -9.18
N ARG A 406 22.38 -19.32 -9.31
CA ARG A 406 21.81 -18.90 -10.59
C ARG A 406 22.10 -17.42 -10.81
N GLY A 407 22.27 -17.05 -12.07
CA GLY A 407 22.25 -15.65 -12.45
C GLY A 407 20.94 -14.98 -12.04
N LEU A 408 20.95 -13.65 -12.00
CA LEU A 408 19.74 -12.89 -11.69
C LEU A 408 18.55 -13.26 -12.59
N GLY A 409 17.34 -12.89 -12.17
CA GLY A 409 16.20 -12.76 -13.08
C GLY A 409 16.50 -11.85 -14.28
N VAL A 410 15.65 -11.95 -15.32
CA VAL A 410 15.79 -11.13 -16.53
C VAL A 410 15.52 -9.65 -16.24
N TYR A 411 14.72 -9.34 -15.21
CA TYR A 411 14.19 -8.00 -15.02
C TYR A 411 14.40 -7.38 -13.65
N LEU A 412 14.28 -8.13 -12.56
CA LEU A 412 14.54 -7.62 -11.21
C LEU A 412 14.58 -8.76 -10.18
N ASP A 413 15.59 -8.76 -9.29
CA ASP A 413 15.56 -9.51 -8.03
C ASP A 413 15.39 -8.53 -6.86
N GLU A 414 14.37 -8.77 -6.03
CA GLU A 414 14.04 -7.99 -4.84
C GLU A 414 14.13 -8.88 -3.60
N ILE A 415 14.74 -8.35 -2.54
CA ILE A 415 14.80 -8.99 -1.24
C ILE A 415 14.20 -8.05 -0.20
N ALA A 416 13.20 -8.56 0.51
CA ALA A 416 12.58 -7.88 1.63
C ALA A 416 12.66 -8.76 2.89
N VAL A 417 12.98 -8.15 4.03
CA VAL A 417 12.89 -8.74 5.36
C VAL A 417 11.93 -7.89 6.16
N CYS A 418 10.85 -8.51 6.61
CA CYS A 418 9.83 -7.87 7.40
C CYS A 418 10.02 -8.26 8.87
N LEU A 419 10.13 -7.28 9.75
CA LEU A 419 10.28 -7.45 11.19
C LEU A 419 9.16 -6.67 11.86
N GLY A 420 8.06 -7.35 12.21
CA GLY A 420 6.84 -6.65 12.60
C GLY A 420 6.54 -5.53 11.61
N ASN A 421 6.42 -4.30 12.12
CA ASN A 421 6.01 -3.11 11.35
C ASN A 421 7.16 -2.53 10.51
N GLU A 422 8.35 -3.11 10.56
CA GLU A 422 9.51 -2.60 9.82
C GLU A 422 9.74 -3.44 8.56
N LEU A 423 9.84 -2.75 7.42
CA LEU A 423 10.23 -3.33 6.15
C LEU A 423 11.68 -2.97 5.84
N LEU A 424 12.52 -3.98 5.71
CA LEU A 424 13.92 -3.90 5.31
C LEU A 424 14.01 -4.39 3.87
N HIS A 425 14.24 -3.49 2.91
CA HIS A 425 14.08 -3.82 1.50
C HIS A 425 15.32 -3.40 0.70
N THR A 426 15.74 -4.25 -0.23
CA THR A 426 16.75 -3.95 -1.25
C THR A 426 16.37 -4.55 -2.60
N ALA A 427 16.71 -3.83 -3.66
CA ALA A 427 16.44 -4.20 -5.03
C ALA A 427 17.60 -3.74 -5.91
N ARG A 428 18.13 -4.63 -6.76
CA ARG A 428 19.34 -4.34 -7.55
C ARG A 428 19.06 -3.47 -8.77
N ASP A 429 18.22 -3.95 -9.68
CA ASP A 429 17.96 -3.29 -10.97
C ASP A 429 17.09 -2.04 -10.82
N VAL A 430 16.46 -1.86 -9.66
CA VAL A 430 15.74 -0.63 -9.34
C VAL A 430 16.70 0.55 -9.39
N HIS A 431 17.85 0.45 -8.74
CA HIS A 431 18.82 1.55 -8.69
C HIS A 431 19.60 1.74 -10.00
N GLU A 432 19.94 0.66 -10.72
CA GLU A 432 20.72 0.74 -11.97
C GLU A 432 19.86 1.20 -13.18
N ALA A 433 18.58 0.83 -13.25
CA ALA A 433 17.66 1.28 -14.31
C ALA A 433 16.89 2.57 -13.96
N GLY A 434 17.25 3.25 -12.87
CA GLY A 434 16.64 4.52 -12.47
C GLY A 434 15.23 4.40 -11.88
N PHE A 435 14.77 3.19 -11.52
CA PHE A 435 13.60 3.05 -10.68
C PHE A 435 13.92 3.55 -9.27
N ARG A 436 12.97 4.26 -8.67
CA ARG A 436 12.94 4.45 -7.23
C ARG A 436 11.77 3.63 -6.74
N VAL A 437 12.01 2.45 -6.17
CA VAL A 437 11.01 1.89 -5.26
C VAL A 437 10.94 2.89 -4.12
N PHE A 438 9.77 3.48 -3.92
CA PHE A 438 9.54 4.51 -2.90
C PHE A 438 10.21 4.08 -1.60
N PRO A 439 11.21 4.84 -1.10
CA PRO A 439 11.89 4.45 0.10
C PRO A 439 10.93 4.71 1.26
N TYR A 440 10.54 3.66 1.97
CA TYR A 440 10.57 3.80 3.42
C TYR A 440 12.05 3.94 3.75
N ALA A 441 12.43 5.03 4.42
CA ALA A 441 13.80 5.24 4.88
C ALA A 441 14.16 4.12 5.86
N SER A 442 14.60 2.99 5.33
CA SER A 442 15.03 1.86 6.12
C SER A 442 16.48 2.13 6.51
N PRO A 443 16.87 2.01 7.79
CA PRO A 443 18.25 2.21 8.26
C PRO A 443 19.21 1.12 7.76
N THR A 444 18.86 0.44 6.67
CA THR A 444 19.54 -0.73 6.13
C THR A 444 20.61 -0.33 5.14
N ALA A 445 21.84 -0.79 5.38
CA ALA A 445 22.84 -0.85 4.34
C ALA A 445 22.71 -2.19 3.60
N SER A 446 22.75 -2.17 2.27
CA SER A 446 22.74 -3.40 1.47
C SER A 446 23.94 -3.44 0.54
N ALA A 447 24.50 -4.63 0.33
CA ALA A 447 25.63 -4.87 -0.57
C ALA A 447 25.29 -6.04 -1.51
N TRP A 448 25.36 -5.79 -2.81
CA TRP A 448 25.14 -6.78 -3.86
C TRP A 448 26.46 -7.19 -4.51
N HIS A 449 26.65 -8.49 -4.68
CA HIS A 449 27.79 -9.09 -5.40
C HIS A 449 27.24 -10.06 -6.44
N VAL A 450 27.52 -9.81 -7.71
CA VAL A 450 27.01 -10.66 -8.81
C VAL A 450 28.13 -10.99 -9.78
N ASP A 451 28.20 -12.25 -10.15
CA ASP A 451 29.19 -12.79 -11.08
C ASP A 451 28.57 -13.90 -11.95
N ALA A 452 29.40 -14.54 -12.79
CA ALA A 452 28.96 -15.60 -13.68
C ALA A 452 28.47 -16.87 -12.96
N SER A 453 28.81 -17.03 -11.68
CA SER A 453 28.42 -18.16 -10.84
C SER A 453 27.17 -17.90 -10.00
N GLY A 454 26.63 -16.67 -10.02
CA GLY A 454 25.38 -16.32 -9.39
C GLY A 454 25.41 -14.96 -8.70
N TRP A 455 24.62 -14.81 -7.64
CA TRP A 455 24.52 -13.58 -6.88
C TRP A 455 24.51 -13.81 -5.37
N ARG A 456 24.98 -12.80 -4.65
CA ARG A 456 24.91 -12.68 -3.20
C ARG A 456 24.48 -11.28 -2.82
N VAL A 457 23.56 -11.17 -1.87
CA VAL A 457 23.22 -9.90 -1.23
C VAL A 457 23.30 -10.02 0.27
N THR A 458 23.81 -8.97 0.91
CA THR A 458 23.89 -8.84 2.36
C THR A 458 23.12 -7.60 2.79
N LEU A 459 22.09 -7.80 3.61
CA LEU A 459 21.39 -6.73 4.33
C LEU A 459 22.02 -6.59 5.72
N ARG A 460 22.43 -5.37 6.05
CA ARG A 460 22.94 -5.00 7.38
C ARG A 460 21.90 -4.16 8.09
N VAL A 461 21.51 -4.63 9.28
CA VAL A 461 20.46 -4.02 10.08
C VAL A 461 21.02 -3.80 11.49
N PRO A 462 20.87 -2.64 12.12
CA PRO A 462 21.25 -2.49 13.52
C PRO A 462 20.55 -3.55 14.38
N ALA A 463 21.29 -4.28 15.23
CA ALA A 463 20.70 -5.37 16.02
C ALA A 463 19.57 -4.88 16.94
N GLU A 464 19.67 -3.64 17.43
CA GLU A 464 18.64 -2.96 18.21
C GLU A 464 17.31 -2.82 17.43
N THR A 465 17.37 -2.61 16.12
CA THR A 465 16.19 -2.58 15.24
C THR A 465 15.48 -3.93 15.25
N VAL A 466 16.22 -5.02 15.09
CA VAL A 466 15.66 -6.38 15.10
C VAL A 466 15.11 -6.76 16.48
N ARG A 467 15.85 -6.45 17.56
CA ARG A 467 15.47 -6.79 18.93
C ARG A 467 14.22 -6.07 19.44
N ARG A 468 13.86 -4.91 18.88
CA ARG A 468 12.63 -4.18 19.22
C ARG A 468 11.36 -4.95 18.85
N HIS A 469 11.45 -5.90 17.93
CA HIS A 469 10.33 -6.78 17.53
C HIS A 469 10.29 -8.10 18.30
N ARG A 470 10.98 -8.18 19.45
CA ARG A 470 10.98 -9.38 20.28
C ARG A 470 9.62 -9.57 20.96
N THR A 471 9.02 -10.74 20.76
CA THR A 471 7.78 -11.18 21.38
C THR A 471 7.99 -11.55 22.86
N ALA A 472 6.89 -11.70 23.60
CA ALA A 472 6.93 -12.03 25.03
C ALA A 472 7.62 -13.37 25.34
N ASP A 473 7.61 -14.31 24.39
CA ASP A 473 8.33 -15.59 24.48
C ASP A 473 9.80 -15.51 24.05
N GLY A 474 10.30 -14.30 23.77
CA GLY A 474 11.71 -14.02 23.53
C GLY A 474 12.18 -14.23 22.09
N HIS A 475 11.30 -14.57 21.16
CA HIS A 475 11.65 -14.73 19.74
C HIS A 475 11.36 -13.47 18.93
N ILE A 476 11.81 -13.43 17.68
CA ILE A 476 11.52 -12.33 16.76
C ILE A 476 10.91 -12.94 15.50
N PRO A 477 9.60 -12.75 15.25
CA PRO A 477 8.99 -13.20 14.01
C PRO A 477 9.47 -12.31 12.87
N ALA A 478 9.84 -12.94 11.75
CA ALA A 478 10.20 -12.24 10.54
C ALA A 478 9.63 -12.94 9.31
N LEU A 479 9.35 -12.18 8.27
CA LEU A 479 8.99 -12.71 6.96
C LEU A 479 10.07 -12.29 5.97
N ILE A 480 10.75 -13.27 5.39
CA ILE A 480 11.68 -13.03 4.29
C ILE A 480 10.92 -13.21 2.99
N CYS A 481 10.94 -12.21 2.14
CA CYS A 481 10.46 -12.29 0.78
C CYS A 481 11.63 -12.24 -0.19
N CYS A 482 11.71 -13.26 -1.05
CA CYS A 482 12.63 -13.29 -2.17
C CYS A 482 11.81 -13.28 -3.46
N THR A 483 11.92 -12.20 -4.23
CA THR A 483 11.11 -12.00 -5.43
C THR A 483 12.00 -12.00 -6.67
N ARG A 484 11.64 -12.80 -7.66
CA ARG A 484 12.34 -12.88 -8.95
C ARG A 484 11.40 -12.57 -10.08
N PHE A 485 11.49 -11.37 -10.63
CA PHE A 485 10.55 -10.91 -11.65
C PHE A 485 10.92 -11.45 -13.04
N VAL A 486 9.97 -12.17 -13.64
CA VAL A 486 10.11 -12.79 -14.98
C VAL A 486 9.58 -11.88 -16.10
N GLU A 487 8.81 -10.85 -15.77
CA GLU A 487 8.27 -9.87 -16.72
C GLU A 487 8.84 -8.47 -16.43
N MET A 488 8.99 -7.63 -17.46
CA MET A 488 9.28 -6.21 -17.26
C MET A 488 8.17 -5.55 -16.45
N PRO A 489 8.46 -4.45 -15.73
CA PRO A 489 7.43 -3.52 -15.28
C PRO A 489 6.53 -3.18 -16.46
N ALA A 490 5.31 -3.71 -16.42
CA ALA A 490 4.40 -3.73 -17.56
C ALA A 490 3.30 -2.68 -17.40
N SER A 491 2.72 -2.28 -18.53
CA SER A 491 1.63 -1.32 -18.66
C SER A 491 0.24 -1.88 -18.31
N ASP A 492 0.14 -3.09 -17.77
CA ASP A 492 -1.15 -3.67 -17.35
C ASP A 492 -1.08 -4.50 -16.05
N TRP A 493 -2.24 -4.68 -15.44
CA TRP A 493 -2.39 -5.36 -14.14
C TRP A 493 -2.10 -6.85 -14.18
N ASP A 494 -2.38 -7.54 -15.29
CA ASP A 494 -2.15 -8.99 -15.37
C ASP A 494 -0.65 -9.26 -15.29
N ALA A 495 0.16 -8.45 -15.97
CA ALA A 495 1.60 -8.51 -15.90
C ALA A 495 2.16 -8.02 -14.55
N PHE A 496 1.56 -6.99 -13.93
CA PHE A 496 1.90 -6.61 -12.55
C PHE A 496 1.64 -7.73 -11.54
N TYR A 497 0.51 -8.43 -11.64
CA TYR A 497 0.25 -9.58 -10.78
C TYR A 497 1.21 -10.71 -11.08
N ARG A 498 1.45 -11.04 -12.36
CA ARG A 498 2.48 -12.01 -12.76
C ARG A 498 3.87 -11.69 -12.21
N ARG A 499 4.16 -10.40 -12.11
CA ARG A 499 5.34 -9.89 -11.43
C ARG A 499 5.28 -10.17 -9.91
N CYS A 500 4.25 -9.73 -9.19
CA CYS A 500 4.13 -9.91 -7.73
C CYS A 500 4.08 -11.37 -7.25
N ILE A 501 3.61 -12.29 -8.09
CA ILE A 501 3.42 -13.73 -7.78
C ILE A 501 4.68 -14.58 -8.04
N SER A 502 5.78 -13.94 -8.44
CA SER A 502 7.08 -14.59 -8.58
C SER A 502 7.89 -14.44 -7.28
N SER A 503 7.19 -14.51 -6.14
CA SER A 503 7.72 -14.27 -4.80
C SER A 503 7.69 -15.54 -3.97
N VAL A 504 8.76 -15.73 -3.19
CA VAL A 504 8.85 -16.78 -2.18
C VAL A 504 8.84 -16.12 -0.82
N LEU A 505 7.86 -16.51 -0.01
CA LEU A 505 7.74 -16.02 1.36
C LEU A 505 8.19 -17.09 2.33
N ILE A 506 9.08 -16.70 3.24
CA ILE A 506 9.74 -17.61 4.17
C ILE A 506 9.52 -17.05 5.57
N PRO A 507 8.53 -17.57 6.31
CA PRO A 507 8.34 -17.21 7.70
C PRO A 507 9.50 -17.77 8.52
N VAL A 508 10.18 -16.90 9.27
CA VAL A 508 11.28 -17.27 10.15
C VAL A 508 11.04 -16.77 11.58
N ARG A 509 11.49 -17.54 12.55
CA ARG A 509 11.47 -17.19 13.97
C ARG A 509 12.90 -17.12 14.47
N LEU A 510 13.41 -15.91 14.58
CA LEU A 510 14.77 -15.67 15.04
C LEU A 510 14.83 -15.87 16.56
N SER A 511 15.76 -16.70 17.01
CA SER A 511 15.99 -17.00 18.42
C SER A 511 17.42 -16.61 18.77
N PRO A 512 17.68 -15.94 19.91
CA PRO A 512 19.06 -15.77 20.35
C PRO A 512 19.73 -17.13 20.50
N ALA A 513 21.01 -17.24 20.16
CA ALA A 513 21.80 -18.41 20.48
C ALA A 513 21.71 -18.66 22.00
N THR A 514 21.40 -19.91 22.37
CA THR A 514 21.47 -20.32 23.77
C THR A 514 22.92 -20.12 24.21
N PRO A 515 23.20 -19.37 25.29
CA PRO A 515 24.57 -19.19 25.75
C PRO A 515 25.16 -20.59 25.99
N THR A 516 26.20 -20.95 25.25
CA THR A 516 26.91 -22.21 25.46
C THR A 516 27.26 -22.23 26.93
N PRO A 517 26.80 -23.24 27.72
CA PRO A 517 27.13 -23.29 29.13
C PRO A 517 28.64 -23.20 29.22
N GLN A 518 29.13 -22.12 29.83
CA GLN A 518 30.55 -21.95 30.07
C GLN A 518 30.94 -23.18 30.87
N GLY A 519 31.63 -24.11 30.20
CA GLY A 519 31.99 -25.39 30.80
C GLY A 519 32.63 -25.04 32.13
N SER A 520 31.97 -25.43 33.22
CA SER A 520 32.48 -25.19 34.56
C SER A 520 33.88 -25.75 34.55
N THR A 521 34.88 -24.87 34.56
CA THR A 521 36.27 -25.27 34.77
C THR A 521 36.27 -25.96 36.12
N GLN A 522 36.23 -27.29 36.10
CA GLN A 522 36.45 -28.10 37.29
C GLN A 522 37.85 -27.74 37.76
N GLY A 523 37.91 -27.04 38.90
CA GLY A 523 39.14 -26.69 39.58
C GLY A 523 39.81 -27.88 40.24
#